data_AF-A0A3A4YZZ0-F1
#
_entry.id   AF-A0A3A4YZZ0-F1
#
_cell.length_a   1.000
_cell.length_b   1.000
_cell.length_c   1.000
_cell.angle_alpha   90.00
_cell.angle_beta   90.00
_cell.angle_gamma   90.00
#
_symmetry.space_group_name_H-M   'P 1'
#
loop_
_entity.id
_entity.type
_entity.pdbx_description
1 polymer ?
#
loop_
_entity_poly.entity_id
_entity_poly.type
_entity_poly.pdbx_seq_one_letter_code
_entity_poly.pdbx_strand_id
1 'polypeptide(L)'
;MEKKHGPAKGNSYGMVIDLDKCTGCGTCMVACSAENNLAVRPDESDKQRSITWMRLYKVTNGKEFPHAEVSYFPRPCMHCDHHTPCVSVCPATATETDYHTGIVSQIYTRCIGCRYCMAACPYHARTFNWWDGYFPKGKGLERYLSPEVSPRMRGVVEKCTFCHHRLMRAKTQAYAEERKELEEGEYITACTEACPAQAITFGDLNNPEHKVTRLAKSPYAFRLLERLGTEPKVYYISTKDWVRKLGDNYLPGEFKPISTVKAG
;
A
#
# COMPACT_ATOMS: atom_id res chain seq x y z
N MET A 1 17.61 26.59 -4.48
CA MET A 1 16.14 26.69 -4.66
C MET A 1 15.51 25.41 -4.13
N GLU A 2 15.17 25.38 -2.85
CA GLU A 2 14.41 24.28 -2.24
C GLU A 2 12.97 24.33 -2.77
N LYS A 3 12.61 23.41 -3.66
CA LYS A 3 11.20 23.15 -3.95
C LYS A 3 10.60 22.49 -2.71
N LYS A 4 9.93 23.28 -1.86
CA LYS A 4 9.05 22.76 -0.82
C LYS A 4 7.95 21.93 -1.50
N HIS A 5 8.00 20.62 -1.33
CA HIS A 5 6.97 19.71 -1.78
C HIS A 5 5.80 19.84 -0.79
N GLY A 6 4.95 20.85 -1.00
CA GLY A 6 3.68 20.95 -0.27
C GLY A 6 2.73 19.80 -0.64
N PRO A 7 1.67 19.57 0.16
CA PRO A 7 0.70 18.52 -0.10
C PRO A 7 0.13 18.66 -1.52
N ALA A 8 -0.16 17.52 -2.16
CA ALA A 8 -0.69 17.44 -3.51
C ALA A 8 -1.84 18.45 -3.70
N LYS A 9 -1.70 19.39 -4.65
CA LYS A 9 -2.76 20.35 -5.05
C LYS A 9 -3.94 19.67 -5.79
N GLY A 10 -4.00 18.34 -5.79
CA GLY A 10 -5.04 17.51 -6.39
C GLY A 10 -5.53 16.44 -5.42
N ASN A 11 -6.02 15.32 -5.94
CA ASN A 11 -6.46 14.18 -5.15
C ASN A 11 -5.28 13.59 -4.36
N SER A 12 -5.51 13.16 -3.12
CA SER A 12 -4.52 12.45 -2.31
C SER A 12 -5.05 11.08 -1.94
N TYR A 13 -4.76 10.07 -2.76
CA TYR A 13 -5.27 8.73 -2.50
C TYR A 13 -4.58 8.09 -1.31
N GLY A 14 -5.39 7.51 -0.42
CA GLY A 14 -4.94 6.79 0.77
C GLY A 14 -5.82 5.58 1.07
N MET A 15 -5.39 4.84 2.08
CA MET A 15 -6.03 3.61 2.50
C MET A 15 -6.15 3.60 4.02
N VAL A 16 -7.25 3.10 4.54
CA VAL A 16 -7.44 2.84 5.97
C VAL A 16 -7.75 1.37 6.16
N ILE A 17 -7.02 0.71 7.06
CA ILE A 17 -7.16 -0.72 7.35
C ILE A 17 -7.65 -0.88 8.79
N ASP A 18 -8.89 -1.33 8.94
CA ASP A 18 -9.51 -1.68 10.23
C ASP A 18 -9.04 -3.06 10.68
N LEU A 19 -8.16 -3.08 11.68
CA LEU A 19 -7.54 -4.29 12.20
C LEU A 19 -8.50 -5.09 13.08
N ASP A 20 -9.52 -4.46 13.65
CA ASP A 20 -10.52 -5.15 14.47
C ASP A 20 -11.47 -5.99 13.60
N LYS A 21 -11.67 -5.58 12.34
CA LYS A 21 -12.40 -6.37 11.33
C LYS A 21 -11.54 -7.39 10.59
N CYS A 22 -10.22 -7.26 10.64
CA CYS A 22 -9.33 -8.11 9.86
C CYS A 22 -9.22 -9.52 10.46
N THR A 23 -9.82 -10.50 9.79
CA THR A 23 -9.77 -11.92 10.21
C THR A 23 -8.48 -12.64 9.79
N GLY A 24 -7.65 -12.01 8.96
CA GLY A 24 -6.44 -12.64 8.43
C GLY A 24 -6.69 -13.66 7.31
N CYS A 25 -7.81 -13.58 6.60
CA CYS A 25 -8.17 -14.53 5.52
C CYS A 25 -7.21 -14.57 4.32
N GLY A 26 -6.35 -13.56 4.13
CA GLY A 26 -5.36 -13.53 3.05
C GLY A 26 -5.91 -13.20 1.65
N THR A 27 -7.22 -13.00 1.48
CA THR A 27 -7.84 -12.70 0.18
C THR A 27 -7.26 -11.46 -0.48
N CYS A 28 -6.93 -10.42 0.30
CA CYS A 28 -6.31 -9.19 -0.21
C CYS A 28 -4.93 -9.44 -0.85
N MET A 29 -4.19 -10.45 -0.40
CA MET A 29 -2.89 -10.83 -0.96
C MET A 29 -3.07 -11.49 -2.33
N VAL A 30 -4.01 -12.43 -2.42
CA VAL A 30 -4.32 -13.16 -3.66
C VAL A 30 -4.90 -12.22 -4.71
N ALA A 31 -5.86 -11.36 -4.32
CA ALA A 31 -6.45 -10.38 -5.22
C ALA A 31 -5.41 -9.39 -5.76
N CYS A 32 -4.49 -8.91 -4.92
CA CYS A 32 -3.40 -8.05 -5.39
C CYS A 32 -2.47 -8.78 -6.35
N SER A 33 -2.16 -10.05 -6.07
CA SER A 33 -1.30 -10.89 -6.93
C SER A 33 -1.94 -11.15 -8.29
N ALA A 34 -3.25 -11.38 -8.29
CA ALA A 34 -4.05 -11.59 -9.49
C ALA A 34 -4.11 -10.37 -10.38
N GLU A 35 -4.59 -9.28 -9.79
CA GLU A 35 -4.84 -8.03 -10.51
C GLU A 35 -3.56 -7.46 -11.11
N ASN A 36 -2.46 -7.56 -10.37
CA ASN A 36 -1.20 -6.93 -10.75
C ASN A 36 -0.20 -7.93 -11.32
N ASN A 37 -0.64 -9.07 -11.88
CA ASN A 37 0.22 -10.01 -12.59
C ASN A 37 1.50 -10.39 -11.83
N LEU A 38 1.40 -10.64 -10.51
CA LEU A 38 2.56 -11.07 -9.74
C LEU A 38 2.99 -12.46 -10.17
N ALA A 39 4.27 -12.59 -10.51
CA ALA A 39 4.82 -13.88 -10.88
C ALA A 39 4.86 -14.80 -9.66
N VAL A 40 4.26 -15.98 -9.80
CA VAL A 40 4.45 -17.10 -8.88
C VAL A 40 5.73 -17.84 -9.25
N ARG A 41 6.36 -18.54 -8.31
CA ARG A 41 7.49 -19.42 -8.64
C ARG A 41 7.15 -20.89 -8.40
N PRO A 42 7.83 -21.81 -9.11
CA PRO A 42 7.77 -23.24 -8.79
C PRO A 42 8.27 -23.52 -7.37
N ASP A 43 9.32 -22.83 -6.93
CA ASP A 43 9.84 -22.88 -5.57
C ASP A 43 9.70 -21.50 -4.88
N GLU A 44 8.86 -21.48 -3.84
CA GLU A 44 8.49 -20.33 -3.00
C GLU A 44 8.91 -20.57 -1.54
N SER A 45 9.88 -21.46 -1.30
CA SER A 45 10.38 -21.80 0.04
C SER A 45 11.11 -20.62 0.69
N ASP A 46 11.88 -19.86 -0.10
CA ASP A 46 12.53 -18.62 0.37
C ASP A 46 11.52 -17.46 0.42
N LYS A 47 10.94 -17.25 1.61
CA LYS A 47 10.00 -16.15 1.90
C LYS A 47 10.62 -14.76 1.85
N GLN A 48 11.95 -14.63 1.89
CA GLN A 48 12.60 -13.33 1.72
C GLN A 48 12.60 -12.89 0.25
N ARG A 49 12.62 -13.85 -0.67
CA ARG A 49 12.63 -13.61 -2.12
C ARG A 49 11.26 -13.76 -2.79
N SER A 50 10.22 -14.14 -2.05
CA SER A 50 8.86 -14.23 -2.58
C SER A 50 8.32 -12.88 -3.03
N ILE A 51 7.56 -12.88 -4.14
CA ILE A 51 7.00 -11.67 -4.71
C ILE A 51 5.59 -11.51 -4.17
N THR A 52 5.41 -10.55 -3.27
CA THR A 52 4.13 -10.26 -2.65
C THR A 52 4.10 -8.79 -2.27
N TRP A 53 3.15 -8.05 -2.85
CA TRP A 53 3.02 -6.61 -2.62
C TRP A 53 2.21 -6.26 -1.36
N MET A 54 1.44 -7.22 -0.86
CA MET A 54 0.64 -7.11 0.34
C MET A 54 0.94 -8.32 1.21
N ARG A 55 1.68 -8.13 2.30
CA ARG A 55 2.00 -9.22 3.24
C ARG A 55 1.11 -9.13 4.46
N LEU A 56 0.54 -10.25 4.87
CA LEU A 56 -0.24 -10.36 6.10
C LEU A 56 0.68 -10.81 7.24
N TYR A 57 0.81 -9.97 8.26
CA TYR A 57 1.58 -10.29 9.46
C TYR A 57 0.65 -10.69 10.59
N LYS A 58 0.95 -11.80 11.26
CA LYS A 58 0.28 -12.18 12.51
C LYS A 58 1.09 -11.61 13.68
N VAL A 59 0.46 -10.79 14.51
CA VAL A 59 1.05 -10.27 15.74
C VAL A 59 0.27 -10.78 16.94
N THR A 60 0.95 -10.91 18.07
CA THR A 60 0.34 -11.35 19.33
C THR A 60 0.70 -10.39 20.44
N ASN A 61 -0.11 -10.34 21.49
CA ASN A 61 0.19 -9.56 22.68
C ASN A 61 1.25 -10.22 23.59
N GLY A 62 1.76 -11.40 23.24
CA GLY A 62 2.77 -12.14 23.99
C GLY A 62 2.30 -12.70 25.34
N LYS A 63 1.00 -12.63 25.65
CA LYS A 63 0.44 -13.15 26.91
C LYS A 63 0.11 -14.63 26.79
N GLU A 64 0.10 -15.32 27.93
CA GLU A 64 -0.33 -16.71 28.03
C GLU A 64 -1.86 -16.85 27.97
N PHE A 65 -2.33 -18.06 27.66
CA PHE A 65 -3.76 -18.39 27.72
C PHE A 65 -4.29 -18.23 29.16
N PRO A 66 -5.46 -17.59 29.38
CA PRO A 66 -6.50 -17.22 28.41
C PRO A 66 -6.40 -15.77 27.88
N HIS A 67 -5.37 -15.01 28.25
CA HIS A 67 -5.22 -13.61 27.89
C HIS A 67 -4.49 -13.38 26.56
N ALA A 68 -4.13 -14.45 25.86
CA ALA A 68 -3.48 -14.40 24.55
C ALA A 68 -4.42 -13.79 23.51
N GLU A 69 -3.98 -12.70 22.88
CA GLU A 69 -4.70 -12.07 21.77
C GLU A 69 -3.86 -12.06 20.51
N VAL A 70 -4.54 -12.19 19.37
CA VAL A 70 -3.95 -12.13 18.03
C VAL A 70 -4.57 -10.97 17.26
N SER A 71 -3.74 -10.30 16.46
CA SER A 71 -4.19 -9.35 15.44
C SER A 71 -3.44 -9.61 14.13
N TYR A 72 -4.08 -9.32 13.00
CA TYR A 72 -3.50 -9.51 11.67
C TYR A 72 -3.30 -8.16 10.99
N PHE A 73 -2.10 -7.93 10.46
CA PHE A 73 -1.66 -6.69 9.84
C PHE A 73 -1.38 -6.89 8.35
N PRO A 74 -2.34 -6.55 7.46
CA PRO A 74 -2.07 -6.45 6.03
C PRO A 74 -1.17 -5.23 5.78
N ARG A 75 0.02 -5.46 5.22
CA ARG A 75 1.02 -4.41 5.00
C ARG A 75 1.32 -4.24 3.51
N PRO A 76 0.68 -3.29 2.83
CA PRO A 76 1.05 -2.86 1.48
C PRO A 76 2.20 -1.85 1.50
N CYS A 77 2.52 -1.27 0.33
CA CYS A 77 3.30 -0.03 0.28
C CYS A 77 2.50 1.13 0.91
N MET A 78 3.16 1.95 1.71
CA MET A 78 2.50 3.04 2.44
C MET A 78 2.27 4.32 1.64
N HIS A 79 2.87 4.42 0.44
CA HIS A 79 2.82 5.62 -0.41
C HIS A 79 3.06 6.92 0.39
N CYS A 80 4.23 7.01 1.03
CA CYS A 80 4.69 8.18 1.79
C CYS A 80 4.51 9.49 1.01
N ASP A 81 4.24 10.58 1.72
CA ASP A 81 3.99 11.91 1.12
C ASP A 81 5.21 12.84 1.29
N HIS A 82 5.50 13.28 2.52
CA HIS A 82 6.49 14.33 2.81
C HIS A 82 7.94 13.91 2.53
N HIS A 83 8.42 12.88 3.23
CA HIS A 83 9.74 12.28 2.96
C HIS A 83 9.51 10.87 2.43
N THR A 84 9.78 10.67 1.15
CA THR A 84 9.68 9.36 0.49
C THR A 84 11.09 8.82 0.21
N PRO A 85 11.74 8.12 1.18
CA PRO A 85 13.13 7.66 1.05
C PRO A 85 13.39 6.85 -0.21
N CYS A 86 12.41 6.03 -0.61
CA CYS A 86 12.58 5.17 -1.77
C CYS A 86 12.61 5.93 -3.11
N VAL A 87 12.06 7.15 -3.17
CA VAL A 87 12.11 8.04 -4.34
C VAL A 87 13.42 8.80 -4.38
N SER A 88 13.86 9.37 -3.25
CA SER A 88 15.09 10.16 -3.20
C SER A 88 16.35 9.36 -3.55
N VAL A 89 16.37 8.05 -3.28
CA VAL A 89 17.53 7.20 -3.54
C VAL A 89 17.56 6.55 -4.92
N CYS A 90 16.58 6.78 -5.81
CA CYS A 90 16.52 6.10 -7.09
C CYS A 90 17.33 6.85 -8.18
N PRO A 91 18.54 6.40 -8.55
CA PRO A 91 19.36 7.13 -9.52
C PRO A 91 18.75 7.14 -10.92
N ALA A 92 18.08 6.06 -11.29
CA ALA A 92 17.42 5.91 -12.58
C ALA A 92 16.05 6.62 -12.63
N THR A 93 15.59 7.25 -11.54
CA THR A 93 14.26 7.90 -11.47
C THR A 93 13.12 6.98 -11.93
N ALA A 94 13.23 5.69 -11.58
CA ALA A 94 12.23 4.67 -11.88
C ALA A 94 11.03 4.71 -10.90
N THR A 95 11.10 5.52 -9.86
CA THR A 95 10.02 5.74 -8.90
C THR A 95 9.95 7.22 -8.60
N GLU A 96 8.74 7.76 -8.61
CA GLU A 96 8.46 9.18 -8.44
C GLU A 96 7.12 9.32 -7.71
N THR A 97 6.92 10.41 -6.97
CA THR A 97 5.61 10.72 -6.38
C THR A 97 4.82 11.54 -7.39
N ASP A 98 3.67 11.03 -7.83
CA ASP A 98 2.76 11.79 -8.69
C ASP A 98 2.11 12.93 -7.88
N TYR A 99 2.38 14.17 -8.26
CA TYR A 99 1.89 15.38 -7.58
C TYR A 99 0.37 15.55 -7.64
N HIS A 100 -0.31 14.94 -8.62
CA HIS A 100 -1.77 15.08 -8.79
C HIS A 100 -2.57 14.05 -8.01
N THR A 101 -1.96 12.91 -7.68
CA THR A 101 -2.64 11.77 -7.03
C THR A 101 -2.01 11.41 -5.67
N GLY A 102 -0.81 11.92 -5.41
CA GLY A 102 0.09 11.52 -4.32
C GLY A 102 0.58 10.08 -4.43
N ILE A 103 0.29 9.34 -5.51
CA ILE A 103 0.68 7.94 -5.62
C ILE A 103 2.17 7.87 -5.94
N VAL A 104 2.95 7.27 -5.05
CA VAL A 104 4.32 6.86 -5.39
C VAL A 104 4.26 5.82 -6.52
N SER A 105 4.81 6.13 -7.69
CA SER A 105 4.82 5.29 -8.88
C SER A 105 6.01 4.32 -8.88
N GLN A 106 5.94 3.28 -9.71
CA GLN A 106 7.05 2.38 -9.99
C GLN A 106 7.02 2.04 -11.48
N ILE A 107 7.94 2.62 -12.24
CA ILE A 107 8.09 2.39 -13.68
C ILE A 107 9.06 1.22 -13.86
N TYR A 108 8.51 0.06 -14.19
CA TYR A 108 9.26 -1.20 -14.27
C TYR A 108 10.41 -1.14 -15.29
N THR A 109 10.15 -0.59 -16.47
CA THR A 109 11.10 -0.52 -17.60
C THR A 109 12.29 0.41 -17.36
N ARG A 110 12.12 1.40 -16.47
CA ARG A 110 13.19 2.35 -16.10
C ARG A 110 14.06 1.83 -14.96
N CYS A 111 13.64 0.76 -14.28
CA CYS A 111 14.34 0.22 -13.13
C CYS A 111 15.58 -0.57 -13.55
N ILE A 112 16.77 -0.09 -13.16
CA ILE A 112 18.06 -0.76 -13.40
C ILE A 112 18.42 -1.83 -12.36
N GLY A 113 17.54 -2.08 -11.38
CA GLY A 113 17.74 -3.17 -10.42
C GLY A 113 18.82 -2.95 -9.35
N CYS A 114 19.22 -1.70 -9.05
CA CYS A 114 20.21 -1.40 -8.01
C CYS A 114 19.73 -1.69 -6.56
N ARG A 115 18.42 -1.92 -6.36
CA ARG A 115 17.77 -2.29 -5.07
C ARG A 115 17.91 -1.27 -3.93
N TYR A 116 18.51 -0.11 -4.15
CA TYR A 116 18.69 0.88 -3.08
C TYR A 116 17.34 1.36 -2.49
N CYS A 117 16.31 1.49 -3.34
CA CYS A 117 14.96 1.81 -2.89
C CYS A 117 14.35 0.78 -1.94
N MET A 118 14.79 -0.48 -1.97
CA MET A 118 14.35 -1.52 -1.03
C MET A 118 15.00 -1.35 0.34
N ALA A 119 16.29 -1.00 0.37
CA ALA A 119 17.03 -0.74 1.59
C ALA A 119 16.55 0.55 2.28
N ALA A 120 16.25 1.59 1.50
CA ALA A 120 15.76 2.86 2.03
C ALA A 120 14.31 2.80 2.55
N CYS A 121 13.51 1.82 2.12
CA CYS A 121 12.11 1.73 2.53
C CYS A 121 12.01 1.17 3.96
N PRO A 122 11.55 1.95 4.96
CA PRO A 122 11.50 1.50 6.35
C PRO A 122 10.49 0.36 6.57
N TYR A 123 9.54 0.19 5.64
CA TYR A 123 8.51 -0.84 5.69
C TYR A 123 8.90 -2.12 4.93
N HIS A 124 10.05 -2.13 4.23
CA HIS A 124 10.44 -3.21 3.32
C HIS A 124 9.29 -3.68 2.41
N ALA A 125 8.50 -2.72 1.88
CA ALA A 125 7.31 -2.98 1.07
C ALA A 125 7.60 -3.09 -0.43
N ARG A 126 8.88 -3.19 -0.79
CA ARG A 126 9.37 -3.37 -2.17
C ARG A 126 9.93 -4.76 -2.31
N THR A 127 9.63 -5.41 -3.43
CA THR A 127 10.08 -6.77 -3.77
C THR A 127 10.93 -6.73 -5.04
N PHE A 128 11.81 -7.70 -5.22
CA PHE A 128 12.72 -7.73 -6.37
C PHE A 128 12.54 -9.00 -7.19
N ASN A 129 12.51 -8.84 -8.51
CA ASN A 129 12.50 -9.95 -9.45
C ASN A 129 13.92 -10.48 -9.63
N TRP A 130 14.27 -11.46 -8.80
CA TRP A 130 15.56 -12.16 -8.86
C TRP A 130 15.71 -13.04 -10.11
N TRP A 131 14.59 -13.58 -10.58
CA TRP A 131 14.51 -14.48 -11.74
C TRP A 131 13.47 -13.96 -12.72
N ASP A 132 13.42 -14.56 -13.90
CA ASP A 132 12.37 -14.29 -14.86
C ASP A 132 11.01 -14.75 -14.32
N GLY A 133 9.97 -13.96 -14.57
CA GLY A 133 8.62 -14.29 -14.13
C GLY A 133 8.17 -15.62 -14.73
N TYR A 134 7.71 -16.53 -13.88
CA TYR A 134 7.23 -17.84 -14.33
C TYR A 134 5.75 -17.76 -14.70
N PHE A 135 5.49 -17.65 -16.00
CA PHE A 135 4.16 -17.76 -16.59
C PHE A 135 4.19 -18.95 -17.56
N PRO A 136 3.87 -20.17 -17.09
CA PRO A 136 4.06 -21.37 -17.89
C PRO A 136 3.16 -21.33 -19.12
N LYS A 137 3.81 -21.33 -20.30
CA LYS A 137 3.07 -21.34 -21.55
C LYS A 137 2.31 -22.65 -21.74
N GLY A 138 1.06 -22.58 -22.19
CA GLY A 138 0.20 -23.75 -22.41
C GLY A 138 -0.47 -24.35 -21.16
N LYS A 139 -0.20 -23.83 -19.95
CA LYS A 139 -0.90 -24.24 -18.70
C LYS A 139 -2.07 -23.33 -18.31
N GLY A 140 -2.53 -22.47 -19.22
CA GLY A 140 -3.65 -21.55 -19.00
C GLY A 140 -3.33 -20.29 -18.18
N LEU A 141 -2.19 -20.24 -17.48
CA LEU A 141 -1.77 -19.07 -16.70
C LEU A 141 -1.53 -17.81 -17.54
N GLU A 142 -1.26 -17.95 -18.84
CA GLU A 142 -1.15 -16.82 -19.77
C GLU A 142 -2.47 -16.06 -19.92
N ARG A 143 -3.61 -16.75 -19.82
CA ARG A 143 -4.96 -16.16 -19.94
C ARG A 143 -5.39 -15.40 -18.69
N TYR A 144 -4.70 -15.62 -17.58
CA TYR A 144 -4.98 -14.95 -16.30
C TYR A 144 -4.39 -13.55 -16.25
N LEU A 145 -3.39 -13.25 -17.08
CA LEU A 145 -2.69 -11.97 -17.04
C LEU A 145 -3.62 -10.83 -17.42
N SER A 146 -3.77 -9.87 -16.51
CA SER A 146 -4.45 -8.61 -16.79
C SER A 146 -3.73 -7.88 -17.94
N PRO A 147 -4.44 -7.49 -19.01
CA PRO A 147 -3.84 -6.75 -20.12
C PRO A 147 -3.43 -5.32 -19.72
N GLU A 148 -4.00 -4.79 -18.64
CA GLU A 148 -3.75 -3.41 -18.17
C GLU A 148 -2.44 -3.27 -17.38
N VAL A 149 -1.83 -4.39 -16.96
CA VAL A 149 -0.60 -4.37 -16.13
C VAL A 149 0.49 -5.19 -16.81
N SER A 150 1.64 -4.56 -17.06
CA SER A 150 2.77 -5.27 -17.64
C SER A 150 3.25 -6.42 -16.74
N PRO A 151 3.45 -7.64 -17.28
CA PRO A 151 4.29 -8.65 -16.65
C PRO A 151 5.72 -8.13 -16.54
N ARG A 152 6.42 -8.41 -15.44
CA ARG A 152 7.74 -7.84 -15.18
C ARG A 152 8.86 -8.82 -15.56
N MET A 153 9.95 -8.23 -16.03
CA MET A 153 11.21 -8.93 -16.29
C MET A 153 12.04 -9.10 -15.02
N ARG A 154 13.02 -10.01 -15.08
CA ARG A 154 14.09 -10.11 -14.08
C ARG A 154 14.83 -8.78 -13.94
N GLY A 155 15.32 -8.52 -12.73
CA GLY A 155 16.16 -7.35 -12.46
C GLY A 155 15.37 -6.12 -12.03
N VAL A 156 14.04 -6.20 -11.93
CA VAL A 156 13.19 -5.05 -11.62
C VAL A 156 12.65 -5.11 -10.19
N VAL A 157 12.56 -3.95 -9.54
CA VAL A 157 11.86 -3.79 -8.25
C VAL A 157 10.38 -3.53 -8.50
N GLU A 158 9.54 -4.15 -7.67
CA GLU A 158 8.10 -4.00 -7.68
C GLU A 158 7.55 -3.58 -6.31
N LYS A 159 6.34 -3.04 -6.29
CA LYS A 159 5.61 -2.67 -5.07
C LYS A 159 4.13 -2.49 -5.37
N CYS A 160 3.31 -2.46 -4.31
CA CYS A 160 1.93 -1.97 -4.43
C CYS A 160 1.91 -0.57 -5.05
N THR A 161 1.07 -0.38 -6.06
CA THR A 161 0.87 0.88 -6.81
C THR A 161 -0.50 1.49 -6.55
N PHE A 162 -1.20 1.04 -5.49
CA PHE A 162 -2.63 1.28 -5.29
C PHE A 162 -3.50 0.87 -6.49
N CYS A 163 -3.08 -0.13 -7.28
CA CYS A 163 -3.80 -0.53 -8.50
C CYS A 163 -3.97 0.65 -9.48
N HIS A 164 -2.87 1.38 -9.75
CA HIS A 164 -2.85 2.56 -10.62
C HIS A 164 -3.55 2.36 -11.98
N HIS A 165 -3.53 1.16 -12.55
CA HIS A 165 -4.25 0.84 -13.78
C HIS A 165 -5.77 1.03 -13.64
N ARG A 166 -6.36 0.68 -12.48
CA ARG A 166 -7.78 0.96 -12.19
C ARG A 166 -8.07 2.45 -12.06
N LEU A 167 -7.11 3.24 -11.56
CA LEU A 167 -7.24 4.71 -11.56
C LEU A 167 -7.32 5.24 -12.98
N MET A 168 -6.45 4.75 -13.87
CA MET A 168 -6.45 5.18 -15.27
C MET A 168 -7.76 4.80 -15.95
N ARG A 169 -8.28 3.58 -15.72
CA ARG A 169 -9.59 3.16 -16.22
C ARG A 169 -10.72 4.06 -15.72
N ALA A 170 -10.77 4.33 -14.42
CA ALA A 170 -11.78 5.22 -13.84
C ALA A 170 -11.69 6.64 -14.43
N LYS A 171 -10.48 7.19 -14.57
CA LYS A 171 -10.25 8.51 -15.19
C LYS A 171 -10.69 8.55 -16.66
N THR A 172 -10.39 7.50 -17.43
CA THR A 172 -10.81 7.42 -18.83
C THR A 172 -12.33 7.36 -18.95
N GLN A 173 -13.01 6.61 -18.08
CA GLN A 173 -14.46 6.55 -18.03
C GLN A 173 -15.08 7.90 -17.67
N ALA A 174 -14.62 8.54 -16.60
CA ALA A 174 -15.09 9.86 -16.20
C ALA A 174 -14.88 10.91 -17.29
N TYR A 175 -13.72 10.88 -17.96
CA TYR A 175 -13.43 11.77 -19.09
C TYR A 175 -14.40 11.55 -20.27
N ALA A 176 -14.73 10.29 -20.58
CA ALA A 176 -15.71 9.96 -21.63
C ALA A 176 -17.12 10.46 -21.31
N GLU A 177 -17.44 10.60 -20.01
CA GLU A 177 -18.69 11.17 -19.51
C GLU A 177 -18.60 12.69 -19.25
N GLU A 178 -17.55 13.35 -19.76
CA GLU A 178 -17.28 14.79 -19.61
C GLU A 178 -17.11 15.25 -18.14
N ARG A 179 -16.82 14.32 -17.23
CA ARG A 179 -16.52 14.56 -15.81
C ARG A 179 -15.00 14.63 -15.57
N LYS A 180 -14.59 15.52 -14.66
CA LYS A 180 -13.17 15.69 -14.27
C LYS A 180 -12.83 15.02 -12.94
N GLU A 181 -13.82 14.87 -12.08
CA GLU A 181 -13.67 14.32 -10.73
C GLU A 181 -14.20 12.89 -10.70
N LEU A 182 -13.57 12.07 -9.86
CA LEU A 182 -14.00 10.70 -9.61
C LEU A 182 -14.89 10.68 -8.37
N GLU A 183 -16.02 9.99 -8.48
CA GLU A 183 -16.92 9.76 -7.36
C GLU A 183 -16.38 8.69 -6.40
N GLU A 184 -16.94 8.65 -5.18
CA GLU A 184 -16.60 7.61 -4.22
C GLU A 184 -17.00 6.24 -4.76
N GLY A 185 -16.01 5.36 -4.95
CA GLY A 185 -16.24 3.99 -5.42
C GLY A 185 -15.98 3.76 -6.92
N GLU A 186 -15.74 4.80 -7.72
CA GLU A 186 -15.32 4.59 -9.13
C GLU A 186 -13.90 4.03 -9.21
N TYR A 187 -13.03 4.40 -8.27
CA TYR A 187 -11.67 3.88 -8.14
C TYR A 187 -11.49 3.09 -6.85
N ILE A 188 -11.69 1.77 -6.96
CA ILE A 188 -11.50 0.81 -5.87
C ILE A 188 -10.34 -0.12 -6.20
N THR A 189 -9.42 -0.28 -5.25
CA THR A 189 -8.29 -1.21 -5.39
C THR A 189 -8.75 -2.66 -5.27
N ALA A 190 -8.05 -3.59 -5.93
CA ALA A 190 -8.40 -5.02 -5.89
C ALA A 190 -8.44 -5.60 -4.47
N CYS A 191 -7.59 -5.12 -3.57
CA CYS A 191 -7.58 -5.58 -2.19
C CYS A 191 -8.74 -5.03 -1.35
N THR A 192 -9.20 -3.81 -1.64
CA THR A 192 -10.42 -3.23 -1.04
C THR A 192 -11.64 -4.02 -1.48
N GLU A 193 -11.80 -4.23 -2.78
CA GLU A 193 -12.93 -4.96 -3.37
C GLU A 193 -13.01 -6.41 -2.88
N ALA A 194 -11.88 -7.09 -2.80
CA ALA A 194 -11.85 -8.51 -2.43
C ALA A 194 -11.96 -8.79 -0.93
N CYS A 195 -11.97 -7.78 -0.06
CA CYS A 195 -11.99 -8.00 1.39
C CYS A 195 -13.40 -8.36 1.89
N PRO A 196 -13.67 -9.60 2.32
CA PRO A 196 -15.03 -10.01 2.73
C PRO A 196 -15.50 -9.28 3.99
N ALA A 197 -14.58 -8.95 4.90
CA ALA A 197 -14.87 -8.22 6.13
C ALA A 197 -14.95 -6.69 5.93
N GLN A 198 -14.71 -6.20 4.70
CA GLN A 198 -14.61 -4.77 4.39
C GLN A 198 -13.67 -4.00 5.34
N ALA A 199 -12.58 -4.66 5.74
CA ALA A 199 -11.58 -4.11 6.65
C ALA A 199 -10.74 -3.01 5.98
N ILE A 200 -10.53 -3.09 4.67
CA ILE A 200 -9.76 -2.11 3.90
C ILE A 200 -10.74 -1.11 3.28
N THR A 201 -10.56 0.17 3.55
CA THR A 201 -11.25 1.28 2.89
C THR A 201 -10.23 2.10 2.11
N PHE A 202 -10.54 2.47 0.88
CA PHE A 202 -9.64 3.22 0.00
C PHE A 202 -10.39 4.39 -0.62
N GLY A 203 -9.71 5.50 -0.86
CA GLY A 203 -10.28 6.67 -1.52
C GLY A 203 -9.36 7.89 -1.44
N ASP A 204 -9.92 9.04 -1.79
CA ASP A 204 -9.26 10.34 -1.66
C ASP A 204 -9.33 10.86 -0.20
N LEU A 205 -8.17 11.13 0.41
CA LEU A 205 -8.02 11.70 1.75
C LEU A 205 -8.31 13.21 1.81
N ASN A 206 -8.26 13.91 0.67
CA ASN A 206 -8.55 15.33 0.59
C ASN A 206 -10.07 15.59 0.52
N ASN A 207 -10.87 14.60 0.09
CA ASN A 207 -12.32 14.73 0.05
C ASN A 207 -12.94 14.42 1.44
N PRO A 208 -13.59 15.39 2.11
CA PRO A 208 -14.18 15.18 3.44
C PRO A 208 -15.38 14.21 3.44
N GLU A 209 -16.09 14.06 2.32
CA GLU A 209 -17.27 13.19 2.21
C GLU A 209 -16.90 11.70 2.21
N HIS A 210 -15.72 11.38 1.66
CA HIS A 210 -15.25 10.01 1.54
C HIS A 210 -15.09 9.33 2.91
N LYS A 211 -15.46 8.05 2.96
CA LYS A 211 -15.35 7.21 4.16
C LYS A 211 -13.90 7.14 4.67
N VAL A 212 -12.92 7.12 3.76
CA VAL A 212 -11.50 7.04 4.10
C VAL A 212 -11.05 8.23 4.97
N THR A 213 -11.51 9.44 4.66
CA THR A 213 -11.13 10.68 5.36
C THR A 213 -11.70 10.71 6.78
N ARG A 214 -12.95 10.27 6.95
CA ARG A 214 -13.60 10.14 8.26
C ARG A 214 -12.88 9.10 9.12
N LEU A 215 -12.55 7.94 8.54
CA LEU A 215 -11.85 6.87 9.26
C LEU A 215 -10.41 7.28 9.64
N ALA A 216 -9.68 7.97 8.76
CA ALA A 216 -8.33 8.45 9.03
C ALA A 216 -8.26 9.44 10.19
N LYS A 217 -9.35 10.16 10.49
CA LYS A 217 -9.48 11.10 11.63
C LYS A 217 -9.99 10.45 12.92
N SER A 218 -10.24 9.14 12.91
CA SER A 218 -10.68 8.40 14.11
C SER A 218 -9.64 8.49 15.23
N PRO A 219 -10.04 8.60 16.52
CA PRO A 219 -9.11 8.58 17.64
C PRO A 219 -8.34 7.25 17.76
N TYR A 220 -8.85 6.19 17.14
CA TYR A 220 -8.23 4.87 17.09
C TYR A 220 -7.32 4.67 15.88
N ALA A 221 -7.21 5.68 15.00
CA ALA A 221 -6.34 5.64 13.85
C ALA A 221 -4.88 5.91 14.25
N PHE A 222 -3.97 5.16 13.63
CA PHE A 222 -2.53 5.35 13.76
C PHE A 222 -1.83 5.02 12.44
N ARG A 223 -0.60 5.48 12.30
CA ARG A 223 0.28 5.21 11.18
C ARG A 223 1.47 4.39 11.67
N LEU A 224 2.07 3.60 10.79
CA LEU A 224 3.27 2.86 11.13
C LEU A 224 4.49 3.77 11.05
N LEU A 225 5.39 3.68 12.04
CA LEU A 225 6.66 4.41 12.08
C LEU A 225 6.50 5.93 11.85
N GLU A 226 5.50 6.53 12.48
CA GLU A 226 5.19 7.96 12.37
C GLU A 226 6.38 8.84 12.78
N ARG A 227 7.22 8.36 13.71
CA ARG A 227 8.46 9.05 14.15
C ARG A 227 9.43 9.35 13.01
N LEU A 228 9.39 8.59 11.92
CA LEU A 228 10.27 8.82 10.76
C LEU A 228 9.85 10.04 9.93
N GLY A 229 8.68 10.65 10.20
CA GLY A 229 8.22 11.83 9.47
C GLY A 229 7.96 11.59 7.98
N THR A 230 7.72 10.33 7.59
CA THR A 230 7.43 9.94 6.20
C THR A 230 5.98 10.20 5.78
N GLU A 231 5.12 10.52 6.74
CA GLU A 231 3.68 10.78 6.56
C GLU A 231 3.01 9.75 5.63
N PRO A 232 3.00 8.46 6.03
CA PRO A 232 2.40 7.41 5.23
C PRO A 232 0.90 7.63 5.02
N LYS A 233 0.42 7.32 3.81
CA LYS A 233 -1.00 7.48 3.42
C LYS A 233 -1.84 6.22 3.65
N VAL A 234 -1.26 5.23 4.31
CA VAL A 234 -1.96 4.05 4.80
C VAL A 234 -2.08 4.17 6.31
N TYR A 235 -3.32 4.24 6.79
CA TYR A 235 -3.67 4.32 8.20
C TYR A 235 -4.18 2.96 8.68
N TYR A 236 -3.98 2.67 9.95
CA TYR A 236 -4.52 1.50 10.62
C TYR A 236 -5.46 1.95 11.72
N ILE A 237 -6.53 1.20 11.95
CA ILE A 237 -7.48 1.43 13.04
C ILE A 237 -7.51 0.21 13.93
N SER A 238 -7.47 0.44 15.24
CA SER A 238 -7.65 -0.62 16.24
C SER A 238 -8.14 -0.02 17.56
N THR A 239 -9.19 -0.59 18.13
CA THR A 239 -9.67 -0.27 19.49
C THR A 239 -8.70 -0.79 20.56
N LYS A 240 -7.93 -1.83 20.25
CA LYS A 240 -6.94 -2.42 21.15
C LYS A 240 -5.69 -1.55 21.28
N ASP A 241 -5.34 -1.18 22.51
CA ASP A 241 -4.22 -0.29 22.81
C ASP A 241 -2.85 -0.91 22.50
N TRP A 242 -2.67 -2.20 22.83
CA TRP A 242 -1.43 -2.91 22.56
C TRP A 242 -1.10 -2.98 21.07
N VAL A 243 -2.13 -3.07 20.21
CA VAL A 243 -1.99 -3.09 18.75
C VAL A 243 -1.50 -1.74 18.23
N ARG A 244 -2.07 -0.63 18.72
CA ARG A 244 -1.65 0.71 18.31
C ARG A 244 -0.21 1.01 18.75
N LYS A 245 0.16 0.57 19.95
CA LYS A 245 1.52 0.70 20.48
C LYS A 245 2.57 -0.08 19.69
N LEU A 246 2.18 -1.14 18.98
CA LEU A 246 3.09 -1.87 18.07
C LEU A 246 3.37 -1.12 16.76
N GLY A 247 2.61 -0.07 16.45
CA GLY A 247 2.78 0.69 15.21
C GLY A 247 4.11 1.45 15.10
N ASP A 248 4.71 1.79 16.24
CA ASP A 248 5.98 2.49 16.33
C ASP A 248 6.77 2.03 17.57
N ASN A 249 8.04 2.40 17.65
CA ASN A 249 8.90 2.18 18.82
C ASN A 249 8.65 3.29 19.86
N TYR A 250 7.48 3.27 20.50
CA TYR A 250 7.13 4.22 21.56
C TYR A 250 7.86 3.89 22.87
N LEU A 251 8.46 4.90 23.50
CA LEU A 251 8.89 4.79 24.89
C LEU A 251 7.67 4.90 25.83
N PRO A 252 7.76 4.44 27.09
CA PRO A 252 6.68 4.57 28.06
C PRO A 252 6.21 6.04 28.18
N GLY A 253 4.92 6.30 27.91
CA GLY A 253 4.31 7.64 28.03
C GLY A 253 4.38 8.52 26.77
N GLU A 254 5.06 8.10 25.70
CA GLU A 254 5.19 8.89 24.47
C GLU A 254 4.06 8.67 23.45
N PHE A 255 3.21 7.67 23.66
CA PHE A 255 2.15 7.33 22.72
C PHE A 255 1.11 8.45 22.66
N LYS A 256 1.14 9.22 21.57
CA LYS A 256 0.10 10.18 21.20
C LYS A 256 -0.72 9.58 20.06
N PRO A 257 -2.01 9.26 20.27
CA PRO A 257 -2.91 8.92 19.18
C PRO A 257 -2.88 10.03 18.11
N ILE A 258 -3.27 9.72 16.88
CA ILE A 258 -3.42 10.75 15.83
C ILE A 258 -4.64 11.60 16.17
N SER A 259 -4.50 12.50 17.15
CA SER A 259 -5.34 13.67 17.30
C SER A 259 -4.70 14.76 16.45
N THR A 260 -5.42 15.19 15.41
CA THR A 260 -5.08 16.24 14.44
C THR A 260 -4.18 15.78 13.29
N VAL A 261 -4.80 15.23 12.24
CA VAL A 261 -4.40 15.64 10.89
C VAL A 261 -4.43 17.16 10.92
N LYS A 262 -3.28 17.82 10.75
CA LYS A 262 -3.19 19.28 10.73
C LYS A 262 -4.28 19.79 9.78
N ALA A 263 -5.31 20.41 10.35
CA ALA A 263 -6.24 21.21 9.60
C ALA A 263 -5.45 22.47 9.20
N GLY A 264 -4.87 22.44 8.01
CA GLY A 264 -4.13 23.51 7.39
C GLY A 264 -4.36 23.45 5.89
#